data_AF-A0A9J6B105-F1
#
_entry.id   AF-A0A9J6B105-F1
#
_cell.length_a   1.000
_cell.length_b   1.000
_cell.length_c   1.000
_cell.angle_alpha   90.00
_cell.angle_beta   90.00
_cell.angle_gamma   90.00
#
_symmetry.space_group_name_H-M   'P 1'
#
loop_
_entity.id
_entity.type
_entity.pdbx_description
1 polymer ?
#
loop_
_entity_poly.entity_id
_entity_poly.type
_entity_poly.pdbx_seq_one_letter_code
_entity_poly.pdbx_strand_id
1 'polypeptide(L)'
;MSLDVIDNDKVIELLQTIKDPKIRAQIIDKISDSKENEHTEKDYIPKDIPTKEGSYTMVEVKNLLLERRKMTSSPTTISDLKEEIDNLKEDIIRLKEKNVVIEVRLDAIQTLQSLNDKASELSSSMEGENDSLDFIKNIYLKNDKTDFLYSLKLI
;
A
#
# COMPACT_ATOMS: atom_id res chain seq x y z
N MET A 1 20.92 53.42 -7.18
CA MET A 1 22.02 52.44 -7.07
C MET A 1 21.39 51.07 -7.24
N SER A 2 21.73 50.33 -8.29
CA SER A 2 21.36 48.91 -8.39
C SER A 2 22.30 48.13 -7.49
N LEU A 3 21.74 47.42 -6.51
CA LEU A 3 22.47 46.41 -5.77
C LEU A 3 22.58 45.19 -6.69
N ASP A 4 23.80 44.79 -7.06
CA ASP A 4 24.02 43.52 -7.72
C ASP A 4 23.67 42.41 -6.72
N VAL A 5 22.46 41.86 -6.87
CA VAL A 5 22.01 40.73 -6.07
C VAL A 5 22.71 39.49 -6.63
N ILE A 6 23.54 38.87 -5.80
CA ILE A 6 24.22 37.62 -6.14
C ILE A 6 23.22 36.48 -5.92
N ASP A 7 22.95 35.70 -6.96
CA ASP A 7 22.08 34.53 -6.87
C ASP A 7 22.67 33.43 -5.98
N ASN A 8 21.80 32.61 -5.37
CA ASN A 8 22.21 31.52 -4.47
C ASN A 8 23.26 30.59 -5.11
N ASP A 9 23.14 30.29 -6.41
CA ASP A 9 24.08 29.42 -7.12
C ASP A 9 25.50 30.03 -7.18
N LYS A 10 25.59 31.34 -7.38
CA LYS A 10 26.87 32.08 -7.40
C LYS A 10 27.49 32.17 -6.01
N VAL A 11 26.69 32.18 -4.95
CA VAL A 11 27.18 32.11 -3.56
C VAL A 11 27.84 30.75 -3.29
N ILE A 12 27.26 29.65 -3.77
CA ILE A 12 27.84 28.32 -3.60
C ILE A 12 29.18 28.21 -4.34
N GLU A 13 29.28 28.70 -5.58
CA GLU A 13 30.53 28.76 -6.34
C GLU A 13 31.61 29.59 -5.63
N LEU A 14 31.22 30.73 -5.05
CA LEU A 14 32.11 31.57 -4.25
C LEU A 14 32.65 30.82 -3.02
N LEU A 15 31.77 30.14 -2.27
CA LEU A 15 32.16 29.38 -1.08
C LEU A 15 33.08 28.19 -1.41
N GLN A 16 32.92 27.58 -2.59
CA GLN A 16 33.84 26.54 -3.09
C GLN A 16 35.21 27.09 -3.48
N THR A 17 35.26 28.32 -3.98
CA THR A 17 36.51 28.99 -4.38
C THR A 17 37.33 29.46 -3.17
N ILE A 18 36.68 29.75 -2.04
CA ILE A 18 37.34 30.22 -0.83
C ILE A 18 38.02 29.07 -0.08
N LYS A 19 39.36 29.07 -0.13
CA LYS A 19 40.21 28.07 0.54
C LYS A 19 40.32 28.29 2.05
N ASP A 20 40.16 29.52 2.53
CA ASP A 20 40.27 29.86 3.95
C ASP A 20 38.96 29.51 4.70
N PRO A 21 38.98 28.56 5.65
CA PRO A 21 37.79 28.16 6.39
C PRO A 21 37.22 29.26 7.28
N LYS A 22 38.05 30.20 7.77
CA LYS A 22 37.63 31.29 8.65
C LYS A 22 36.85 32.35 7.86
N ILE A 23 37.31 32.68 6.67
CA ILE A 23 36.62 33.60 5.77
C ILE A 23 35.31 32.98 5.27
N ARG A 24 35.33 31.69 4.93
CA ARG A 24 34.13 30.96 4.51
C ARG A 24 33.04 30.98 5.58
N ALA A 25 33.40 30.76 6.84
CA ALA A 25 32.46 30.82 7.96
C ALA A 25 31.86 32.23 8.14
N GLN A 26 32.69 33.29 8.09
CA GLN A 26 32.21 34.67 8.23
C GLN A 26 31.18 35.07 7.16
N ILE A 27 31.31 34.54 5.94
CA ILE A 27 30.36 34.80 4.86
C ILE A 27 29.04 34.05 5.12
N ILE A 28 29.11 32.80 5.56
CA ILE A 28 27.93 32.00 5.92
C ILE A 28 27.14 32.69 7.03
N ASP A 29 27.81 33.13 8.10
CA ASP A 29 27.17 33.82 9.22
C ASP A 29 26.42 35.08 8.75
N LYS A 30 27.07 35.90 7.92
CA LYS A 30 26.47 37.14 7.37
C LYS A 30 25.24 36.89 6.47
N ILE A 31 25.19 35.74 5.79
CA ILE A 31 24.05 35.37 4.93
C ILE A 31 22.91 34.80 5.79
N SER A 32 23.24 34.05 6.84
CA SER A 32 22.26 33.49 7.78
C SER A 32 21.49 34.57 8.55
N ASP A 33 22.18 35.63 8.99
CA ASP A 33 21.55 36.75 9.72
C ASP A 33 20.51 37.52 8.87
N SER A 34 20.59 37.42 7.54
CA SER A 34 19.64 38.06 6.62
C SER A 34 18.30 37.33 6.46
N LYS A 35 18.15 36.12 7.03
CA LYS A 35 16.99 35.23 6.82
C LYS A 35 16.02 35.11 8.01
N GLU A 36 16.12 35.96 9.04
CA GLU A 36 15.33 35.82 10.28
C GLU A 36 13.81 35.98 10.17
N ASN A 37 13.21 36.14 8.99
CA ASN A 37 11.75 36.23 8.85
C ASN A 37 11.19 35.20 7.88
N GLU A 38 11.08 33.93 8.30
CA GLU A 38 10.01 32.99 7.86
C GLU A 38 10.19 31.59 8.49
N HIS A 39 9.82 31.41 9.76
CA HIS A 39 9.55 30.07 10.29
C HIS A 39 8.43 30.12 11.33
N THR A 40 7.29 29.49 11.04
CA THR A 40 6.35 29.02 12.06
C THR A 40 5.98 27.55 11.84
N GLU A 41 6.42 26.75 12.82
CA GLU A 41 5.74 25.59 13.47
C GLU A 41 5.42 24.34 12.62
N LYS A 42 6.18 23.24 12.73
CA LYS A 42 6.25 22.18 13.80
C LYS A 42 5.09 21.16 13.83
N ASP A 43 5.36 20.00 13.21
CA ASP A 43 5.32 18.59 13.69
C ASP A 43 4.13 17.97 14.46
N TYR A 44 3.68 16.83 13.92
CA TYR A 44 2.85 15.76 14.49
C TYR A 44 2.91 14.57 13.51
N ILE A 45 3.09 13.34 13.98
CA ILE A 45 3.11 12.11 13.19
C ILE A 45 1.69 11.51 13.21
N PRO A 46 1.06 11.14 12.07
CA PRO A 46 -0.23 10.46 12.07
C PRO A 46 -0.06 9.00 12.47
N LYS A 47 -0.68 8.62 13.59
CA LYS A 47 -1.16 7.24 13.76
C LYS A 47 -2.40 7.07 12.88
N ASP A 48 -2.47 5.90 12.27
CA ASP A 48 -3.62 5.32 11.58
C ASP A 48 -3.94 5.89 10.19
N ILE A 49 -3.64 5.10 9.17
CA ILE A 49 -4.30 5.21 7.87
C ILE A 49 -5.78 4.87 8.12
N PRO A 50 -6.74 5.79 7.90
CA PRO A 50 -8.15 5.48 8.08
C PRO A 50 -8.58 4.55 6.95
N THR A 51 -8.81 3.27 7.27
CA THR A 51 -9.43 2.25 6.41
C THR A 51 -10.95 2.45 6.22
N LYS A 52 -11.48 3.67 6.44
CA LYS A 52 -12.91 3.93 6.30
C LYS A 52 -13.23 4.36 4.87
N GLU A 53 -13.88 3.47 4.13
CA GLU A 53 -14.65 3.84 2.93
C GLU A 53 -15.68 4.92 3.31
N GLY A 54 -15.42 6.16 2.87
CA GLY A 54 -16.30 7.31 3.12
C GLY A 54 -15.68 8.62 2.63
N SER A 55 -16.53 9.60 2.33
CA SER A 55 -16.13 10.93 1.85
C SER A 55 -15.41 11.73 2.95
N TYR A 56 -14.22 12.23 2.66
CA TYR A 56 -13.48 13.09 3.58
C TYR A 56 -14.20 14.43 3.80
N THR A 57 -14.25 14.86 5.05
CA THR A 57 -14.64 16.21 5.44
C THR A 57 -13.51 17.21 5.16
N MET A 58 -13.82 18.49 4.95
CA MET A 58 -12.81 19.53 4.68
C MET A 58 -11.76 19.68 5.79
N VAL A 59 -12.13 19.32 7.02
CA VAL A 59 -11.22 19.31 8.17
C VAL A 59 -10.20 18.17 8.02
N GLU A 60 -10.63 16.99 7.58
CA GLU A 60 -9.73 15.85 7.33
C GLU A 60 -8.80 16.13 6.15
N VAL A 61 -9.32 16.72 5.07
CA VAL A 61 -8.48 17.11 3.91
C VAL A 61 -7.43 18.13 4.31
N LYS A 62 -7.79 19.15 5.11
CA LYS A 62 -6.85 20.14 5.63
C LYS A 62 -5.75 19.48 6.47
N ASN A 63 -6.10 18.52 7.31
CA ASN A 63 -5.14 17.80 8.14
C ASN A 63 -4.18 16.95 7.27
N LEU A 64 -4.68 16.24 6.26
CA LEU A 64 -3.85 15.45 5.34
C LEU A 64 -2.85 16.30 4.54
N LEU A 65 -3.26 17.48 4.09
CA LEU A 65 -2.38 18.40 3.34
C LEU A 65 -1.28 18.99 4.24
N LEU A 66 -1.58 19.23 5.52
CA LEU A 66 -0.59 19.65 6.50
C LEU A 66 0.44 18.54 6.78
N GLU A 67 -0.01 17.29 6.87
CA GLU A 67 0.88 16.13 7.05
C GLU A 67 1.82 15.90 5.87
N ARG A 68 1.32 16.04 4.63
CA ARG A 68 2.15 15.91 3.42
C ARG A 68 3.30 16.92 3.37
N ARG A 69 3.14 18.10 3.97
CA ARG A 69 4.16 19.16 3.98
C ARG A 69 5.36 18.82 4.87
N LYS A 70 5.16 18.02 5.94
CA LYS A 70 6.24 17.59 6.85
C LYS A 70 7.21 16.61 6.20
N MET A 71 6.78 15.83 5.21
CA MET A 71 7.66 14.93 4.45
C MET A 71 8.50 15.64 3.38
N THR A 72 8.25 16.94 3.13
CA THR A 72 8.93 17.71 2.07
C THR A 72 9.94 18.73 2.58
N SER A 73 10.15 18.84 3.90
CA SER A 73 11.20 19.72 4.41
C SER A 73 12.56 19.10 4.10
N SER A 74 13.29 19.72 3.17
CA SER A 74 14.66 19.35 2.88
C SER A 74 15.47 19.43 4.17
N PRO A 75 16.17 18.37 4.59
CA PRO A 75 16.99 18.41 5.79
C PRO A 75 18.06 19.49 5.61
N THR A 76 18.04 20.50 6.49
CA THR A 76 18.92 21.68 6.39
C THR A 76 20.13 21.58 7.30
N THR A 77 20.09 20.68 8.28
CA THR A 77 21.17 20.41 9.22
C THR A 77 21.55 18.93 9.27
N ILE A 78 22.74 18.65 9.79
CA ILE A 78 23.21 17.26 10.04
C ILE A 78 22.30 16.55 11.06
N SER A 79 21.70 17.30 11.99
CA SER A 79 20.74 16.74 12.95
C SER A 79 19.49 16.25 12.24
N ASP A 80 18.95 17.06 11.33
CA ASP A 80 17.76 16.71 10.53
C ASP A 80 18.02 15.46 9.68
N LEU A 81 19.19 15.38 9.04
CA LEU A 81 19.60 14.20 8.28
C LEU A 81 19.70 12.95 9.15
N LYS A 82 20.23 13.08 10.36
CA LYS A 82 20.37 11.95 11.29
C LYS A 82 18.99 11.45 11.75
N GLU A 83 18.10 12.36 12.07
CA GLU A 83 16.72 12.06 12.44
C GLU A 83 15.97 11.40 11.27
N GLU A 84 16.12 11.91 10.05
CA GLU A 84 15.54 11.31 8.84
C GLU A 84 16.09 9.89 8.60
N ILE A 85 17.39 9.67 8.78
CA ILE A 85 18.00 8.35 8.69
C ILE A 85 17.40 7.38 9.71
N ASP A 86 17.20 7.81 10.96
CA ASP A 86 16.65 6.95 12.00
C ASP A 86 15.15 6.66 11.76
N ASN A 87 14.39 7.64 11.28
CA ASN A 87 13.01 7.44 10.84
C ASN A 87 12.91 6.46 9.65
N LEU A 88 13.79 6.60 8.65
CA LEU A 88 13.83 5.69 7.50
C LEU A 88 14.19 4.26 7.91
N LYS A 89 15.06 4.07 8.90
CA LYS A 89 15.36 2.73 9.44
C LYS A 89 14.13 2.10 10.10
N GLU A 90 13.40 2.86 10.90
CA GLU A 90 12.13 2.43 11.52
C GLU A 90 11.11 2.02 10.45
N ASP A 91 10.94 2.83 9.40
CA ASP A 91 10.03 2.52 8.30
C ASP A 91 10.43 1.25 7.55
N ILE A 92 11.74 1.04 7.31
CA ILE A 92 12.25 -0.20 6.72
C ILE A 92 11.90 -1.41 7.58
N ILE A 93 12.04 -1.32 8.91
CA ILE A 93 11.68 -2.41 9.83
C ILE A 93 10.19 -2.73 9.72
N ARG A 94 9.33 -1.70 9.80
CA ARG A 94 7.87 -1.88 9.68
C ARG A 94 7.46 -2.46 8.33
N LEU A 95 8.11 -2.06 7.25
CA LEU A 95 7.85 -2.62 5.92
C LEU A 95 8.25 -4.09 5.82
N LYS A 96 9.37 -4.49 6.43
CA LYS A 96 9.77 -5.90 6.50
C LYS A 96 8.76 -6.74 7.26
N GLU A 97 8.27 -6.25 8.40
CA GLU A 97 7.22 -6.93 9.17
C GLU A 97 5.93 -7.11 8.35
N LYS A 98 5.51 -6.05 7.64
CA LYS A 98 4.35 -6.13 6.74
C LYS A 98 4.55 -7.13 5.61
N ASN A 99 5.74 -7.22 5.02
CA ASN A 99 6.04 -8.20 3.97
C ASN A 99 5.92 -9.63 4.48
N VAL A 100 6.40 -9.93 5.69
CA VAL A 100 6.22 -11.26 6.31
C VAL A 100 4.73 -11.61 6.45
N VAL A 101 3.91 -10.65 6.89
CA VAL A 101 2.45 -10.87 7.00
C VAL A 101 1.80 -11.10 5.64
N ILE A 102 2.26 -10.39 4.60
CA ILE A 102 1.76 -10.55 3.23
C ILE A 102 2.15 -11.93 2.69
N GLU A 103 3.38 -12.40 2.90
CA GLU A 103 3.82 -13.74 2.50
C GLU A 103 2.94 -14.83 3.12
N VAL A 104 2.70 -14.77 4.43
CA VAL A 104 1.80 -15.73 5.12
C VAL A 104 0.38 -15.71 4.52
N ARG A 105 -0.15 -14.52 4.19
CA ARG A 105 -1.47 -14.41 3.55
C ARG A 105 -1.47 -14.98 2.13
N LEU A 106 -0.39 -14.79 1.39
CA LEU A 106 -0.24 -15.30 0.04
C LEU A 106 -0.19 -16.83 0.03
N ASP A 107 0.56 -17.42 0.95
CA ASP A 107 0.58 -18.87 1.17
C ASP A 107 -0.83 -19.40 1.50
N ALA A 108 -1.54 -18.72 2.41
CA ALA A 108 -2.91 -19.09 2.77
C ALA A 108 -3.85 -19.03 1.55
N ILE A 109 -3.78 -17.98 0.74
CA ILE A 109 -4.60 -17.87 -0.49
C ILE A 109 -4.24 -18.99 -1.47
N GLN A 110 -2.96 -19.30 -1.64
CA GLN A 110 -2.51 -20.34 -2.56
C GLN A 110 -2.98 -21.74 -2.12
N THR A 111 -2.96 -22.01 -0.80
CA THR A 111 -3.55 -23.25 -0.27
C THR A 111 -5.05 -23.33 -0.53
N LEU A 112 -5.79 -22.23 -0.33
CA LEU A 112 -7.23 -22.18 -0.61
C LEU A 112 -7.54 -22.37 -2.10
N GLN A 113 -6.75 -21.79 -3.00
CA GLN A 113 -6.88 -22.00 -4.44
C GLN A 113 -6.68 -23.48 -4.79
N SER A 114 -5.63 -24.12 -4.28
CA SER A 114 -5.39 -25.54 -4.52
C SER A 114 -6.52 -26.44 -4.00
N LEU A 115 -7.17 -26.04 -2.90
CA LEU A 115 -8.31 -26.75 -2.34
C LEU A 115 -9.56 -26.57 -3.21
N ASN A 116 -9.77 -25.35 -3.72
CA ASN A 116 -10.86 -25.02 -4.62
C ASN A 116 -10.75 -25.76 -5.96
N ASP A 117 -9.54 -25.86 -6.51
CA ASP A 117 -9.30 -26.61 -7.75
C ASP A 117 -9.59 -28.11 -7.56
N LYS A 118 -9.15 -28.69 -6.44
CA LYS A 118 -9.51 -30.07 -6.06
C LYS A 118 -11.01 -30.27 -5.86
N ALA A 119 -11.69 -29.31 -5.24
CA ALA A 119 -13.14 -29.37 -5.06
C ALA A 119 -13.88 -29.31 -6.41
N SER A 120 -13.38 -28.49 -7.35
CA SER A 120 -13.89 -28.41 -8.71
C SER A 120 -13.72 -29.73 -9.48
N GLU A 121 -12.55 -30.38 -9.37
CA GLU A 121 -12.29 -31.71 -9.92
C GLU A 121 -13.21 -32.79 -9.31
N LEU A 122 -13.42 -32.77 -7.99
CA LEU A 122 -14.36 -33.67 -7.31
C LEU A 122 -15.81 -33.43 -7.75
N SER A 123 -16.23 -32.18 -7.91
CA SER A 123 -17.58 -31.85 -8.38
C SER A 123 -17.84 -32.28 -9.84
N SER A 124 -16.86 -32.10 -10.72
CA SER A 124 -16.96 -32.58 -12.11
C SER A 124 -16.94 -34.11 -12.21
N SER A 125 -16.27 -34.80 -11.28
CA SER A 125 -16.34 -36.26 -11.17
C SER A 125 -17.71 -36.75 -10.68
N MET A 126 -18.41 -36.02 -9.81
CA MET A 126 -19.74 -36.40 -9.33
C MET A 126 -20.86 -36.09 -10.34
N GLU A 127 -20.69 -35.11 -11.24
CA GLU A 127 -21.64 -34.88 -12.35
C GLU A 127 -21.75 -36.09 -13.29
N GLY A 128 -20.64 -36.81 -13.52
CA GLY A 128 -20.66 -38.05 -14.31
C GLY A 128 -21.38 -39.23 -13.63
N GLU A 129 -21.48 -39.26 -12.29
CA GLU A 129 -22.21 -40.29 -11.55
C GLU A 129 -23.73 -40.03 -11.54
N ASN A 130 -24.15 -38.76 -11.60
CA ASN A 130 -25.56 -38.38 -11.66
C ASN A 130 -26.24 -38.83 -12.97
N ASP A 131 -25.52 -38.78 -14.10
CA ASP A 131 -26.01 -39.28 -15.39
C ASP A 131 -26.25 -40.81 -15.36
N SER A 132 -25.43 -41.56 -14.60
CA SER A 132 -25.62 -43.00 -14.38
C SER A 132 -26.85 -43.29 -13.51
N LEU A 133 -27.09 -42.47 -12.48
CA LEU A 133 -28.26 -42.54 -11.62
C LEU A 133 -29.56 -42.22 -12.37
N ASP A 134 -29.55 -41.24 -13.27
CA ASP A 134 -30.69 -40.90 -14.13
C ASP A 134 -30.98 -41.99 -15.17
N PHE A 135 -29.95 -42.65 -15.71
CA PHE A 135 -30.10 -43.82 -16.55
C PHE A 135 -30.76 -45.00 -15.80
N ILE A 136 -30.29 -45.31 -14.59
CA ILE A 136 -30.89 -46.37 -13.76
C ILE A 136 -32.34 -46.03 -13.41
N LYS A 137 -32.63 -44.78 -13.01
CA LYS A 137 -33.98 -44.33 -12.70
C LYS A 137 -34.92 -44.46 -13.90
N ASN A 138 -34.46 -44.12 -15.10
CA ASN A 138 -35.24 -44.30 -16.33
C ASN A 138 -35.50 -45.77 -16.68
N ILE A 139 -34.58 -46.69 -16.40
CA ILE A 139 -34.81 -48.13 -16.60
C ILE A 139 -35.93 -48.64 -15.67
N TYR A 140 -35.86 -48.31 -14.39
CA TYR A 140 -36.87 -48.75 -13.42
C TYR A 140 -38.26 -48.14 -13.71
N LEU A 141 -38.32 -46.84 -14.05
CA LEU A 141 -39.60 -46.18 -14.35
C LEU A 141 -40.27 -46.68 -15.66
N LYS A 142 -39.47 -47.21 -16.60
CA LYS A 142 -39.96 -47.74 -17.86
C LYS A 142 -40.52 -49.15 -17.70
N ASN A 143 -39.94 -49.95 -16.81
CA ASN A 143 -40.43 -51.30 -16.49
C ASN A 143 -41.76 -51.27 -15.71
N ASP A 144 -41.95 -50.33 -14.78
CA ASP A 144 -43.22 -50.20 -14.04
C ASP A 144 -44.39 -49.83 -14.96
N LYS A 145 -44.15 -49.04 -16.02
CA LYS A 145 -45.20 -48.69 -17.01
C LYS A 145 -45.60 -49.86 -17.88
N THR A 146 -44.67 -50.75 -18.23
CA THR A 146 -45.01 -51.94 -19.03
C THR A 146 -45.80 -52.96 -18.23
N ASP A 147 -45.51 -53.10 -16.94
CA ASP A 147 -46.21 -54.05 -16.06
C ASP A 147 -47.64 -53.57 -15.73
N PHE A 148 -47.81 -52.26 -15.50
CA PHE A 148 -49.14 -51.67 -15.32
C PHE A 148 -50.04 -51.86 -16.56
N LEU A 149 -49.50 -51.62 -17.77
CA LEU A 149 -50.27 -51.79 -19.01
C LEU A 149 -50.59 -53.26 -19.32
N TYR A 150 -49.72 -54.20 -18.93
CA TYR A 150 -50.02 -55.63 -19.04
C TYR A 150 -51.16 -56.04 -18.09
N SER A 151 -51.17 -55.51 -16.87
CA SER A 151 -52.23 -55.80 -15.89
C SER A 151 -53.60 -55.25 -16.29
N LEU A 152 -53.65 -54.14 -17.04
CA LEU A 152 -54.88 -53.55 -17.56
C LEU A 152 -55.45 -54.26 -18.79
N LYS A 153 -54.63 -55.05 -19.51
CA LYS A 153 -55.07 -55.81 -20.69
C LYS A 153 -55.65 -57.18 -20.33
N LEU A 154 -55.60 -57.55 -19.04
CA LEU A 154 -56.07 -58.82 -18.47
C LEU A 154 -57.38 -58.68 -17.67
N ILE A 155 -58.01 -57.50 -17.68
CA ILE A 155 -59.36 -57.21 -17.17
C ILE A 155 -60.27 -56.91 -18.36
#